data_AF-A0A1E1XNT4-F1
#
_entry.id   AF-A0A1E1XNT4-F1
#
_cell.length_a   1.000
_cell.length_b   1.000
_cell.length_c   1.000
_cell.angle_alpha   90.00
_cell.angle_beta   90.00
_cell.angle_gamma   90.00
#
_symmetry.space_group_name_H-M   'P 1'
#
loop_
_entity.id
_entity.type
_entity.pdbx_description
1 polymer ?
#
loop_
_entity_poly.entity_id
_entity_poly.type
_entity_poly.pdbx_seq_one_letter_code
_entity_poly.pdbx_strand_id
1 'polypeptide(L)'
;AKIDRKITLIWVPAHTSVPGNEAAHMLARDLYFRVTVEPPDPQGMDERLQTYAEIAVHYRLGRRLMPPPDPNLTNTEAIAWRRLQAGNFVNPVWLFQTTLDDRKDEKCKTCGARGTLDHIIWQCPGSPGAEDNIKSREAWEALLRSEVPADQKRAVRLAAEAAKRQCIFASL
;
A
#
# COMPACT_ATOMS: atom_id res chain seq x y z
N ALA A 1 27.07 -27.92 -14.30
CA ALA A 1 26.64 -29.23 -13.77
C ALA A 1 25.16 -29.14 -13.39
N LYS A 2 24.30 -29.99 -13.94
CA LYS A 2 22.88 -30.03 -13.58
C LYS A 2 22.78 -30.73 -12.22
N ILE A 3 22.31 -30.03 -11.19
CA ILE A 3 22.11 -30.63 -9.87
C ILE A 3 20.82 -31.45 -9.93
N ASP A 4 20.94 -32.76 -10.09
CA ASP A 4 19.82 -33.70 -9.99
C ASP A 4 19.66 -34.16 -8.55
N ARG A 5 19.08 -33.30 -7.71
CA ARG A 5 18.77 -33.61 -6.31
C ARG A 5 17.28 -33.42 -6.07
N LYS A 6 16.63 -34.47 -5.56
CA LYS A 6 15.26 -34.38 -5.07
C LYS A 6 15.24 -33.57 -3.77
N ILE A 7 14.41 -32.52 -3.72
CA ILE A 7 14.24 -31.65 -2.57
C ILE A 7 12.79 -31.78 -2.09
N THR A 8 12.60 -31.98 -0.79
CA THR A 8 11.29 -31.99 -0.14
C THR A 8 11.16 -30.75 0.73
N LEU A 9 10.06 -30.01 0.58
CA LEU A 9 9.73 -28.85 1.41
C LEU A 9 8.80 -29.28 2.54
N ILE A 10 9.16 -28.95 3.79
CA ILE A 10 8.34 -29.20 4.98
C ILE A 10 8.08 -27.85 5.63
N TRP A 11 6.81 -27.48 5.77
CA TRP A 11 6.40 -26.28 6.49
C TRP A 11 6.14 -26.60 7.95
N VAL A 12 6.77 -25.85 8.84
CA VAL A 12 6.65 -26.02 10.29
C VAL A 12 6.11 -24.71 10.89
N PRO A 13 5.11 -24.76 11.78
CA PRO A 13 4.64 -23.55 12.48
C PRO A 13 5.74 -22.92 13.33
N ALA A 14 5.72 -21.59 13.44
CA ALA A 14 6.65 -20.85 14.31
C ALA A 14 6.52 -21.29 15.78
N HIS A 15 7.60 -21.17 16.56
CA HIS A 15 7.65 -21.44 18.00
C HIS A 15 7.25 -22.85 18.45
N THR A 16 7.49 -23.84 17.60
CA THR A 16 7.25 -25.26 17.91
C THR A 16 8.50 -25.97 18.45
N SER A 17 9.54 -25.21 18.79
CA SER A 17 10.80 -25.71 19.37
C SER A 17 11.47 -26.82 18.54
N VAL A 18 11.29 -26.81 17.21
CA VAL A 18 11.97 -27.76 16.32
C VAL A 18 13.47 -27.42 16.31
N PRO A 19 14.36 -28.32 16.78
CA PRO A 19 15.76 -27.98 17.05
C PRO A 19 16.51 -27.39 15.85
N GLY A 20 16.27 -27.91 14.64
CA GLY A 20 16.89 -27.41 13.41
C GLY A 20 16.41 -26.01 13.02
N ASN A 21 15.14 -25.69 13.29
CA ASN A 21 14.58 -24.36 13.04
C ASN A 21 15.12 -23.35 14.06
N GLU A 22 15.23 -23.74 15.34
CA GLU A 22 15.82 -22.89 16.39
C GLU A 22 17.31 -22.61 16.13
N ALA A 23 18.07 -23.63 15.72
CA ALA A 23 19.48 -23.45 15.36
C ALA A 23 19.65 -22.53 14.15
N ALA A 24 18.84 -22.71 13.10
CA ALA A 24 18.83 -21.81 11.94
C ALA A 24 18.43 -20.38 12.33
N HIS A 25 17.46 -20.23 13.23
CA HIS A 25 17.01 -18.94 13.76
C HIS A 25 18.13 -18.23 14.54
N MET A 26 18.83 -18.93 15.43
CA MET A 26 19.97 -18.38 16.17
C MET A 26 21.09 -17.93 15.22
N LEU A 27 21.46 -18.77 14.25
CA LEU A 27 22.49 -18.42 13.27
C LEU A 27 22.10 -17.20 12.43
N ALA A 28 20.83 -17.11 12.01
CA ALA A 28 20.33 -15.96 11.29
C ALA A 28 20.39 -14.68 12.14
N ARG A 29 20.07 -14.76 13.43
CA ARG A 29 20.18 -13.64 14.37
C ARG A 29 21.63 -13.19 14.58
N ASP A 30 22.56 -14.12 14.70
CA ASP A 30 24.00 -13.82 14.84
C ASP A 30 24.57 -13.12 13.60
N LEU A 31 24.05 -13.44 12.41
CA LEU A 31 24.42 -12.79 11.16
C LEU A 31 23.76 -11.41 10.97
N TYR A 32 22.60 -11.17 11.59
CA TYR A 32 21.85 -9.93 11.43
C TYR A 32 22.60 -8.69 11.97
N PHE A 33 23.40 -8.85 13.03
CA PHE A 33 24.09 -7.73 13.69
C PHE A 33 25.42 -7.30 13.05
N ARG A 34 25.86 -7.94 11.95
CA ARG A 34 27.16 -7.65 11.33
C ARG A 34 27.10 -6.80 10.06
N VAL A 35 25.92 -6.27 9.69
CA VAL A 35 25.72 -5.49 8.45
C VAL A 35 25.68 -3.96 8.70
N THR A 36 25.92 -3.48 9.92
CA THR A 36 26.13 -2.04 10.16
C THR A 36 27.54 -1.76 10.64
N VAL A 37 28.28 -1.04 9.79
CA VAL A 37 29.56 -0.40 10.07
C VAL A 37 29.36 0.60 11.20
N GLU A 38 30.10 0.37 12.28
CA GLU A 38 30.28 1.22 13.47
C GLU A 38 29.03 1.56 14.32
N PRO A 39 29.15 1.53 15.66
CA PRO A 39 28.13 2.09 16.52
C PRO A 39 28.02 3.61 16.25
N PRO A 40 26.82 4.18 16.16
CA PRO A 40 26.65 5.61 15.91
C PRO A 40 27.31 6.44 17.01
N ASP A 41 27.96 7.54 16.61
CA ASP A 41 28.64 8.48 17.50
C ASP A 41 27.68 9.02 18.59
N PRO A 42 28.02 8.86 19.89
CA PRO A 42 27.17 9.31 20.99
C PRO A 42 27.06 10.82 21.13
N GLN A 43 27.89 11.63 20.46
CA GLN A 43 27.97 13.08 20.68
C GLN A 43 26.83 13.92 20.07
N GLY A 44 25.81 13.29 19.47
CA GLY A 44 24.56 13.95 19.05
C GLY A 44 23.28 13.31 19.63
N MET A 45 23.39 12.38 20.57
CA MET A 45 22.28 11.56 21.08
C MET A 45 21.56 12.17 22.29
N ASP A 46 21.21 13.45 22.23
CA ASP A 46 20.43 14.12 23.29
C ASP A 46 18.90 13.93 23.16
N GLU A 47 18.45 13.03 22.28
CA GLU A 47 17.06 12.57 22.20
C GLU A 47 17.00 11.03 22.20
N ARG A 48 17.65 10.39 23.17
CA ARG A 48 17.52 8.93 23.33
C ARG A 48 16.06 8.60 23.63
N LEU A 49 15.36 8.02 22.66
CA LEU A 49 14.09 7.33 22.86
C LEU A 49 14.30 6.28 23.97
N GLN A 50 13.78 6.54 25.16
CA GLN A 50 14.09 5.77 26.37
C GLN A 50 13.11 4.62 26.56
N THR A 51 11.89 4.77 26.06
CA THR A 51 10.87 3.72 26.17
C THR A 51 10.73 2.93 24.88
N TYR A 52 10.34 1.66 25.01
CA TYR A 52 9.97 0.84 23.84
C TYR A 52 8.91 1.53 22.97
N ALA A 53 7.96 2.23 23.59
CA ALA A 53 6.91 2.97 22.89
C ALA A 53 7.49 4.12 22.04
N GLU A 54 8.42 4.91 22.58
CA GLU A 54 9.10 5.99 21.87
C GLU A 54 9.92 5.44 20.68
N ILE A 55 10.68 4.37 20.90
CA ILE A 55 11.47 3.69 19.86
C ILE A 55 10.54 3.22 18.74
N ALA A 56 9.46 2.51 19.10
CA ALA A 56 8.48 2.02 18.13
C ALA A 56 7.80 3.16 17.36
N VAL A 57 7.43 4.25 18.03
CA VAL A 57 6.81 5.43 17.40
C VAL A 57 7.78 6.12 16.45
N HIS A 58 9.02 6.39 16.87
CA HIS A 58 10.03 7.03 16.03
C HIS A 58 10.24 6.25 14.73
N TYR A 59 10.49 4.94 14.83
CA TYR A 59 10.69 4.10 13.66
C TYR A 59 9.42 3.96 12.81
N ARG A 60 8.23 3.93 13.43
CA ARG A 60 6.94 3.90 12.71
C ARG A 60 6.71 5.19 11.92
N LEU A 61 6.94 6.35 12.53
CA LEU A 61 6.76 7.66 11.91
C LEU A 61 7.85 7.94 10.86
N GLY A 62 9.09 7.55 11.12
CA GLY A 62 10.19 7.68 10.17
C GLY A 62 10.01 6.87 8.88
N ARG A 63 9.26 5.76 8.94
CA ARG A 63 8.89 4.96 7.76
C ARG A 63 7.59 5.43 7.07
N ARG A 64 6.93 6.46 7.59
CA ARG A 64 5.64 6.92 7.06
C ARG A 64 5.82 7.67 5.75
N LEU A 65 5.58 6.98 4.63
CA LEU A 65 5.61 7.59 3.29
C LEU A 65 4.27 8.22 2.86
N MET A 66 3.17 7.80 3.50
CA MET A 66 1.81 8.22 3.18
C MET A 66 1.17 8.84 4.43
N PRO A 67 0.60 10.05 4.35
CA PRO A 67 0.03 10.73 5.50
C PRO A 67 -1.26 10.05 5.98
N PRO A 68 -1.62 10.21 7.26
CA PRO A 68 -2.91 9.74 7.76
C PRO A 68 -4.08 10.51 7.11
N PRO A 69 -5.31 9.96 7.17
CA PRO A 69 -6.51 10.72 6.88
C PRO A 69 -6.59 11.94 7.80
N ASP A 70 -6.98 13.08 7.27
CA ASP A 70 -7.26 14.27 8.07
C ASP A 70 -8.47 14.01 9.00
N PRO A 71 -8.48 14.51 10.25
CA PRO A 71 -9.58 14.31 11.19
C PRO A 71 -10.94 14.82 10.70
N ASN A 72 -10.97 15.74 9.73
CA ASN A 72 -12.21 16.29 9.17
C ASN A 72 -12.80 15.46 8.01
N LEU A 73 -12.20 14.32 7.69
CA LEU A 73 -12.81 13.33 6.78
C LEU A 73 -13.86 12.53 7.54
N THR A 74 -14.94 12.18 6.87
CA THR A 74 -15.85 11.15 7.39
C THR A 74 -15.11 9.81 7.49
N ASN A 75 -15.65 8.87 8.26
CA ASN A 75 -15.06 7.54 8.37
C ASN A 75 -14.94 6.85 6.99
N THR A 76 -15.97 7.01 6.15
CA THR A 76 -15.99 6.44 4.80
C THR A 76 -14.99 7.11 3.86
N GLU A 77 -14.84 8.43 3.92
CA GLU A 77 -13.79 9.17 3.20
C GLU A 77 -12.39 8.73 3.64
N ALA A 78 -12.18 8.56 4.96
CA ALA A 78 -10.91 8.10 5.51
C ALA A 78 -10.56 6.67 5.07
N ILE A 79 -11.56 5.78 5.00
CA ILE A 79 -11.39 4.42 4.45
C ILE A 79 -11.03 4.48 2.97
N ALA A 80 -11.75 5.29 2.18
CA ALA A 80 -11.48 5.46 0.76
C ALA A 80 -10.07 5.99 0.52
N TRP A 81 -9.67 7.02 1.28
CA TRP A 81 -8.32 7.58 1.25
C TRP A 81 -7.24 6.52 1.50
N ARG A 82 -7.40 5.70 2.54
CA ARG A 82 -6.47 4.60 2.84
C ARG A 82 -6.39 3.57 1.71
N ARG A 83 -7.53 3.23 1.11
CA ARG A 83 -7.58 2.30 -0.02
C ARG A 83 -6.88 2.86 -1.26
N LEU A 84 -6.99 4.16 -1.51
CA LEU A 84 -6.27 4.83 -2.61
C LEU A 84 -4.75 4.79 -2.37
N GLN A 85 -4.30 5.15 -1.16
CA GLN A 85 -2.88 5.06 -0.79
C GLN A 85 -2.31 3.64 -0.89
N ALA A 86 -3.13 2.62 -0.57
CA ALA A 86 -2.77 1.21 -0.67
C ALA A 86 -2.92 0.62 -2.10
N GLY A 87 -3.45 1.39 -3.06
CA GLY A 87 -3.67 0.92 -4.43
C GLY A 87 -4.75 -0.14 -4.57
N ASN A 88 -5.66 -0.28 -3.60
CA ASN A 88 -6.71 -1.31 -3.57
C ASN A 88 -8.12 -0.74 -3.51
N PHE A 89 -8.30 0.53 -3.89
CA PHE A 89 -9.62 1.09 -4.12
C PHE A 89 -10.32 0.36 -5.28
N VAL A 90 -11.64 0.21 -5.17
CA VAL A 90 -12.44 -0.62 -6.08
C VAL A 90 -12.32 -0.14 -7.52
N ASN A 91 -12.08 -1.07 -8.45
CA ASN A 91 -11.94 -0.83 -9.88
C ASN A 91 -12.33 -2.10 -10.67
N PRO A 92 -12.57 -2.02 -12.00
CA PRO A 92 -12.95 -3.17 -12.81
C PRO A 92 -12.03 -4.39 -12.67
N VAL A 93 -10.70 -4.19 -12.72
CA VAL A 93 -9.72 -5.29 -12.58
C VAL A 93 -9.83 -5.94 -11.21
N TRP A 94 -9.90 -5.13 -10.14
CA TRP A 94 -10.04 -5.63 -8.78
C TRP A 94 -11.31 -6.47 -8.63
N LEU A 95 -12.46 -5.97 -9.11
CA LEU A 95 -13.72 -6.72 -9.07
C LEU A 95 -13.62 -8.04 -9.81
N PHE A 96 -13.15 -8.02 -11.06
CA PHE A 96 -12.97 -9.23 -11.86
C PHE A 96 -12.13 -10.30 -11.16
N GLN A 97 -11.09 -9.89 -10.42
CA GLN A 97 -10.22 -10.79 -9.69
C GLN A 97 -10.81 -11.30 -8.37
N THR A 98 -11.62 -10.49 -7.69
CA THR A 98 -12.14 -10.83 -6.36
C THR A 98 -13.53 -11.46 -6.37
N THR A 99 -14.31 -11.24 -7.43
CA THR A 99 -15.65 -11.81 -7.57
C THR A 99 -15.63 -12.97 -8.55
N LEU A 100 -16.08 -14.15 -8.12
CA LEU A 100 -16.32 -15.32 -8.98
C LEU A 100 -17.64 -15.13 -9.77
N ASP A 101 -17.77 -14.01 -10.49
CA ASP A 101 -18.95 -13.69 -11.30
C ASP A 101 -18.51 -13.40 -12.73
N ASP A 102 -18.86 -14.31 -13.65
CA ASP A 102 -18.51 -14.25 -15.08
C ASP A 102 -19.11 -13.03 -15.80
N ARG A 103 -20.05 -12.31 -15.17
CA ARG A 103 -20.64 -11.07 -15.71
C ARG A 103 -19.76 -9.85 -15.45
N LYS A 104 -18.70 -9.97 -14.64
CA LYS A 104 -17.73 -8.89 -14.42
C LYS A 104 -16.69 -8.92 -15.52
N ASP A 105 -16.39 -7.76 -16.06
CA ASP A 105 -15.33 -7.55 -17.03
C ASP A 105 -14.26 -6.67 -16.39
N GLU A 106 -12.99 -6.98 -16.64
CA GLU A 106 -11.86 -6.16 -16.22
C GLU A 106 -11.70 -4.88 -17.05
N LYS A 107 -12.51 -4.70 -18.10
CA LYS A 107 -12.47 -3.54 -18.99
C LYS A 107 -13.16 -2.31 -18.41
N CYS A 108 -12.60 -1.16 -18.75
CA CYS A 108 -13.17 0.15 -18.57
C CYS A 108 -14.40 0.31 -19.46
N LYS A 109 -15.55 0.69 -18.89
CA LYS A 109 -16.80 0.91 -19.62
C LYS A 109 -16.78 2.13 -20.54
N THR A 110 -15.83 3.04 -20.33
CA THR A 110 -15.73 4.28 -21.10
C THR A 110 -14.98 4.09 -22.42
N CYS A 111 -13.90 3.31 -22.41
CA CYS A 111 -13.03 3.15 -23.59
C CYS A 111 -12.72 1.70 -23.98
N GLY A 112 -13.13 0.70 -23.18
CA GLY A 112 -12.89 -0.71 -23.44
C GLY A 112 -11.48 -1.23 -23.10
N ALA A 113 -10.54 -0.37 -22.71
CA ALA A 113 -9.20 -0.78 -22.25
C ALA A 113 -9.25 -1.42 -20.85
N ARG A 114 -8.16 -2.01 -20.38
CA ARG A 114 -8.07 -2.60 -19.03
C ARG A 114 -8.33 -1.53 -17.95
N GLY A 115 -9.39 -1.70 -17.16
CA GLY A 115 -9.86 -0.75 -16.14
C GLY A 115 -9.10 -0.86 -14.83
N THR A 116 -7.80 -0.60 -14.83
CA THR A 116 -7.00 -0.46 -13.60
C THR A 116 -7.42 0.79 -12.82
N LEU A 117 -7.01 0.89 -11.55
CA LEU A 117 -7.30 2.08 -10.72
C LEU A 117 -6.78 3.37 -11.36
N ASP A 118 -5.50 3.39 -11.77
CA ASP A 118 -4.91 4.55 -12.47
C ASP A 118 -5.68 4.88 -13.75
N HIS A 119 -6.12 3.86 -14.49
CA HIS A 119 -6.85 4.04 -15.72
C HIS A 119 -8.18 4.76 -15.51
N ILE A 120 -8.99 4.29 -14.57
CA ILE A 120 -10.32 4.87 -14.33
C ILE A 120 -10.26 6.22 -13.63
N ILE A 121 -9.14 6.55 -12.94
CA ILE A 121 -8.96 7.82 -12.26
C ILE A 121 -8.40 8.89 -13.21
N TRP A 122 -7.30 8.65 -13.92
CA TRP A 122 -6.60 9.73 -14.64
C TRP A 122 -6.02 9.37 -16.02
N GLN A 123 -5.78 8.09 -16.36
CA GLN A 123 -5.24 7.76 -17.69
C GLN A 123 -6.30 7.72 -18.79
N CYS A 124 -7.55 7.35 -18.46
CA CYS A 124 -8.62 7.31 -19.43
C CYS A 124 -9.02 8.75 -19.81
N PRO A 125 -9.14 9.10 -21.11
CA PRO A 125 -9.58 10.44 -21.51
C PRO A 125 -10.94 10.85 -20.94
N GLY A 126 -11.81 9.88 -20.65
CA GLY A 126 -13.12 10.08 -20.02
C GLY A 126 -13.12 9.83 -18.51
N SER A 127 -11.98 9.93 -17.82
CA SER A 127 -11.90 9.85 -16.37
C SER A 127 -12.06 11.22 -15.70
N PRO A 128 -12.55 11.28 -14.46
CA PRO A 128 -12.69 12.54 -13.74
C PRO A 128 -11.34 13.21 -13.46
N GLY A 129 -10.26 12.45 -13.25
CA GLY A 129 -8.93 13.00 -13.04
C GLY A 129 -8.31 13.60 -14.31
N ALA A 130 -8.68 13.13 -15.50
CA ALA A 130 -8.25 13.75 -16.75
C ALA A 130 -8.91 15.14 -16.91
N GLU A 131 -10.19 15.26 -16.56
CA GLU A 131 -10.94 16.53 -16.50
C GLU A 131 -10.33 17.49 -15.46
N ASP A 132 -9.87 16.93 -14.33
CA ASP A 132 -9.28 17.67 -13.22
C ASP A 132 -7.75 17.82 -13.34
N ASN A 133 -7.23 17.68 -14.58
CA ASN A 133 -5.85 17.97 -14.98
C ASN A 133 -4.75 17.13 -14.29
N ILE A 134 -5.06 15.91 -13.88
CA ILE A 134 -4.08 14.93 -13.39
C ILE A 134 -3.45 14.22 -14.59
N LYS A 135 -2.30 14.72 -15.05
CA LYS A 135 -1.69 14.27 -16.32
C LYS A 135 -0.71 13.11 -16.18
N SER A 136 -0.28 12.79 -14.96
CA SER A 136 0.77 11.79 -14.76
C SER A 136 0.61 11.04 -13.45
N ARG A 137 1.35 9.93 -13.33
CA ARG A 137 1.41 9.14 -12.11
C ARG A 137 1.99 9.96 -10.95
N GLU A 138 3.02 10.75 -11.21
CA GLU A 138 3.68 11.58 -10.20
C GLU A 138 2.72 12.63 -9.63
N ALA A 139 1.88 13.22 -10.48
CA ALA A 139 0.84 14.16 -10.04
C ALA A 139 -0.20 13.46 -9.14
N TRP A 140 -0.60 12.25 -9.50
CA TRP A 140 -1.51 11.44 -8.68
C TRP A 140 -0.88 11.02 -7.35
N GLU A 141 0.36 10.55 -7.35
CA GLU A 141 1.09 10.18 -6.14
C GLU A 141 1.36 11.37 -5.22
N ALA A 142 1.67 12.55 -5.78
CA ALA A 142 1.81 13.78 -5.02
C ALA A 142 0.50 14.14 -4.31
N LEU A 143 -0.64 14.00 -4.99
CA LEU A 143 -1.94 14.20 -4.38
C LEU A 143 -2.19 13.21 -3.22
N LEU A 144 -1.85 11.93 -3.40
CA LEU A 144 -1.99 10.89 -2.36
C LEU A 144 -1.07 11.08 -1.14
N ARG A 145 -0.04 11.92 -1.27
CA ARG A 145 0.88 12.31 -0.19
C ARG A 145 0.52 13.64 0.48
N SER A 146 -0.56 14.30 0.05
CA SER A 146 -0.99 15.57 0.64
C SER A 146 -1.56 15.39 2.05
N GLU A 147 -1.10 16.23 2.97
CA GLU A 147 -1.66 16.38 4.32
C GLU A 147 -2.83 17.37 4.35
N VAL A 148 -3.13 18.03 3.22
CA VAL A 148 -4.18 19.05 3.14
C VAL A 148 -5.56 18.37 3.04
N PRO A 149 -6.52 18.68 3.95
CA PRO A 149 -7.84 18.04 3.94
C PRO A 149 -8.59 18.19 2.61
N ALA A 150 -8.45 19.35 1.96
CA ALA A 150 -9.08 19.62 0.66
C ALA A 150 -8.57 18.67 -0.45
N ASP A 151 -7.28 18.36 -0.44
CA ASP A 151 -6.67 17.46 -1.41
C ASP A 151 -7.09 16.00 -1.19
N GLN A 152 -7.17 15.56 0.07
CA GLN A 152 -7.65 14.22 0.40
C GLN A 152 -9.11 14.04 -0.05
N LYS A 153 -9.97 15.04 0.24
CA LYS A 153 -11.37 15.04 -0.22
C LYS A 153 -11.48 15.06 -1.73
N ARG A 154 -10.63 15.84 -2.42
CA ARG A 154 -10.54 15.87 -3.87
C ARG A 154 -10.19 14.50 -4.44
N ALA A 155 -9.17 13.82 -3.91
CA ALA A 155 -8.76 12.49 -4.36
C ALA A 155 -9.89 11.45 -4.17
N VAL A 156 -10.55 11.47 -3.01
CA VAL A 156 -11.68 10.58 -2.71
C VAL A 156 -12.85 10.84 -3.66
N ARG A 157 -13.19 12.11 -3.92
CA ARG A 157 -14.23 12.50 -4.89
C ARG A 157 -13.93 11.98 -6.30
N LEU A 158 -12.70 12.18 -6.78
CA LEU A 158 -12.29 11.69 -8.10
C LEU A 158 -12.41 10.17 -8.20
N ALA A 159 -11.99 9.44 -7.17
CA ALA A 159 -12.12 7.98 -7.12
C ALA A 159 -13.59 7.52 -7.07
N ALA A 160 -14.43 8.23 -6.32
CA ALA A 160 -15.87 7.98 -6.26
C ALA A 160 -16.54 8.12 -7.62
N GLU A 161 -16.27 9.22 -8.30
CA GLU A 161 -16.80 9.52 -9.63
C GLU A 161 -16.28 8.52 -10.66
N ALA A 162 -15.00 8.15 -10.58
CA ALA A 162 -14.40 7.12 -11.44
C ALA A 162 -15.12 5.78 -11.29
N ALA A 163 -15.31 5.31 -10.05
CA ALA A 163 -16.05 4.08 -9.77
C ALA A 163 -17.50 4.15 -10.27
N LYS A 164 -18.18 5.29 -10.07
CA LYS A 164 -19.54 5.53 -10.56
C LYS A 164 -19.63 5.44 -12.09
N ARG A 165 -18.66 6.00 -12.82
CA ARG A 165 -18.57 5.87 -14.30
C ARG A 165 -18.40 4.42 -14.75
N GLN A 166 -17.80 3.57 -13.93
CA GLN A 166 -17.72 2.12 -14.16
C GLN A 166 -18.96 1.34 -13.70
N CYS A 167 -20.00 2.03 -13.20
CA CYS A 167 -21.16 1.46 -12.51
C CYS A 167 -20.75 0.53 -11.35
N ILE A 168 -19.69 0.91 -10.64
CA ILE A 168 -19.23 0.25 -9.43
C ILE A 168 -19.67 1.12 -8.26
N PHE A 169 -20.47 0.55 -7.37
CA PHE A 169 -20.82 1.23 -6.13
C PHE A 169 -19.65 1.08 -5.15
N ALA A 170 -18.82 2.11 -5.07
CA ALA A 170 -17.92 2.26 -3.93
C ALA A 170 -18.78 2.65 -2.72
N SER A 171 -18.78 1.84 -1.67
CA SER A 171 -19.36 2.26 -0.38
C SER A 171 -18.50 3.43 0.14
N LEU A 172 -19.04 4.63 -0.01
CA LEU A 172 -18.51 5.91 0.46
C LEU A 172 -19.49 6.53 1.45
#